data_AF-A0A5C4XU25-F1
#
_entry.id   AF-A0A5C4XU25-F1
#
_cell.length_a   1.000
_cell.length_b   1.000
_cell.length_c   1.000
_cell.angle_alpha   90.00
_cell.angle_beta   90.00
_cell.angle_gamma   90.00
#
_symmetry.space_group_name_H-M   'P 1'
#
loop_
_entity.id
_entity.type
_entity.pdbx_description
1 polymer ?
#
loop_
_entity_poly.entity_id
_entity_poly.type
_entity_poly.pdbx_seq_one_letter_code
_entity_poly.pdbx_strand_id
1 'polypeptide(L)'
;MGAVPLLADASPTYPASLPARIVCRIVSQITAETISLLSDRVIVRSERRRPSCHVRQISMYVCHVALRMSFSDIGAAFGRDRTTVGHACHVVEDRRDDVAFDEFVSAIERIATAVFQSSDLIGGGHD
;
A
#
# COMPACT_ATOMS: atom_id res chain seq x y z
N MET A 1 4.56 28.45 15.87
CA MET A 1 4.21 27.41 16.87
C MET A 1 2.73 27.06 16.71
N GLY A 2 2.42 26.18 15.77
CA GLY A 2 1.10 25.55 15.68
C GLY A 2 1.29 24.09 16.09
N ALA A 3 0.63 23.67 17.16
CA ALA A 3 0.59 22.28 17.55
C ALA A 3 -0.13 21.50 16.43
N VAL A 4 0.60 20.62 15.74
CA VAL A 4 -0.03 19.58 14.92
C VAL A 4 -0.81 18.70 15.90
N PRO A 5 -2.14 18.54 15.74
CA PRO A 5 -2.88 17.64 16.61
C PRO A 5 -2.27 16.24 16.45
N LEU A 6 -1.96 15.58 17.57
CA LEU A 6 -1.78 14.13 17.58
C LEU A 6 -3.01 13.53 16.90
N LEU A 7 -2.87 13.10 15.65
CA LEU A 7 -3.82 12.20 15.04
C LEU A 7 -3.72 10.92 15.86
N ALA A 8 -4.68 10.81 16.77
CA ALA A 8 -5.04 9.60 17.47
C ALA A 8 -4.90 8.40 16.54
N ASP A 9 -4.06 7.47 16.95
CA ASP A 9 -4.20 6.03 16.80
C ASP A 9 -5.24 5.61 15.74
N ALA A 10 -4.92 5.86 14.47
CA ALA A 10 -5.76 5.37 13.38
C ALA A 10 -5.55 3.87 13.36
N SER A 11 -6.46 3.14 14.01
CA SER A 11 -6.36 1.70 14.10
C SER A 11 -6.19 1.12 12.68
N PRO A 12 -5.31 0.12 12.51
CA PRO A 12 -5.09 -0.51 11.22
C PRO A 12 -6.43 -0.93 10.61
N THR A 13 -6.64 -0.60 9.34
CA THR A 13 -7.90 -0.91 8.62
C THR A 13 -7.87 -2.34 8.05
N TYR A 14 -7.23 -3.26 8.77
CA TYR A 14 -7.13 -4.68 8.46
C TYR A 14 -7.21 -5.50 9.75
N PRO A 15 -7.69 -6.75 9.69
CA PRO A 15 -7.88 -7.59 10.86
C PRO A 15 -6.60 -7.73 11.69
N ALA A 16 -6.69 -7.45 12.99
CA ALA A 16 -5.57 -7.57 13.92
C ALA A 16 -5.02 -9.01 14.04
N SER A 17 -5.81 -10.02 13.65
CA SER A 17 -5.40 -11.42 13.59
C SER A 17 -4.41 -11.72 12.46
N LEU A 18 -4.33 -10.87 11.43
CA LEU A 18 -3.40 -11.06 10.32
C LEU A 18 -2.03 -10.42 10.62
N PRO A 19 -0.93 -11.19 10.52
CA PRO A 19 0.41 -10.62 10.66
C PRO A 19 0.68 -9.58 9.58
N ALA A 20 1.31 -8.45 9.94
CA ALA A 20 1.69 -7.36 9.03
C ALA A 20 2.40 -7.85 7.74
N ARG A 21 3.29 -8.85 7.87
CA ARG A 21 3.96 -9.49 6.73
C ARG A 21 3.00 -10.08 5.68
N ILE A 22 1.87 -10.65 6.12
CA ILE A 22 0.87 -11.24 5.24
C ILE A 22 0.08 -10.14 4.54
N VAL A 23 -0.32 -9.11 5.28
CA VAL A 23 -0.99 -7.92 4.72
C VAL A 23 -0.14 -7.27 3.64
N CYS A 24 1.13 -6.95 3.94
CA CYS A 24 2.06 -6.38 2.96
C CYS A 24 2.28 -7.29 1.75
N ARG A 25 2.32 -8.61 1.94
CA ARG A 25 2.47 -9.58 0.84
C ARG A 25 1.23 -9.59 -0.06
N ILE A 26 0.03 -9.57 0.49
CA ILE A 26 -1.23 -9.50 -0.27
C ILE A 26 -1.26 -8.20 -1.08
N VAL A 27 -0.96 -7.05 -0.46
CA VAL A 27 -0.89 -5.76 -1.18
C VAL A 27 0.16 -5.78 -2.29
N SER A 28 1.31 -6.43 -2.06
CA SER A 28 2.36 -6.64 -3.08
C SER A 28 1.88 -7.46 -4.26
N GLN A 29 1.10 -8.52 -4.00
CA GLN A 29 0.51 -9.35 -5.04
C GLN A 29 -0.55 -8.59 -5.84
N ILE A 30 -1.48 -7.89 -5.17
CA ILE A 30 -2.47 -7.03 -5.83
C ILE A 30 -1.76 -6.03 -6.73
N THR A 31 -0.74 -5.36 -6.22
CA THR A 31 0.02 -4.35 -6.98
C THR A 31 0.69 -4.97 -8.21
N ALA A 32 1.36 -6.12 -8.05
CA ALA A 32 2.05 -6.81 -9.15
C ALA A 32 1.07 -7.26 -10.25
N GLU A 33 -0.07 -7.83 -9.88
CA GLU A 33 -1.11 -8.25 -10.82
C GLU A 33 -1.73 -7.06 -11.54
N THR A 34 -2.04 -5.97 -10.83
CA THR A 34 -2.57 -4.76 -11.45
C THR A 34 -1.57 -4.15 -12.43
N ILE A 35 -0.27 -4.11 -12.10
CA ILE A 35 0.78 -3.70 -13.06
C ILE A 35 0.77 -4.63 -14.27
N SER A 36 0.73 -5.94 -14.08
CA SER A 36 0.74 -6.93 -15.17
C SER A 36 -0.44 -6.74 -16.13
N LEU A 37 -1.66 -6.56 -15.58
CA LEU A 37 -2.89 -6.40 -16.35
C LEU A 37 -2.99 -5.05 -17.06
N LEU A 38 -2.45 -4.00 -16.45
CA LEU A 38 -2.55 -2.64 -16.97
C LEU A 38 -1.32 -2.21 -17.78
N SER A 39 -0.23 -2.99 -17.83
CA SER A 39 1.00 -2.67 -18.58
C SER A 39 0.78 -2.41 -20.08
N ASP A 40 -0.28 -2.97 -20.67
CA ASP A 40 -0.63 -2.75 -22.09
C ASP A 40 -1.49 -1.50 -22.34
N ARG A 41 -2.16 -0.96 -21.30
CA ARG A 41 -3.05 0.22 -21.41
C ARG A 41 -2.54 1.46 -20.69
N VAL A 42 -1.74 1.25 -19.64
CA VAL A 42 -1.15 2.27 -18.79
C VAL A 42 0.34 2.30 -19.12
N ILE A 43 0.74 3.44 -19.67
CA ILE A 43 2.07 3.75 -20.16
C ILE A 43 3.11 3.44 -19.09
N VAL A 44 3.94 2.42 -19.34
CA VAL A 44 5.29 2.34 -18.77
C VAL A 44 6.27 1.87 -19.85
N ARG A 45 6.29 2.56 -21.00
CA ARG A 45 7.32 2.32 -22.03
C ARG A 45 8.72 2.71 -21.54
N SER A 46 8.82 3.62 -20.54
CA SER A 46 10.07 4.14 -19.99
C SER A 46 10.64 3.32 -18.82
N GLU A 47 9.80 2.72 -17.97
CA GLU A 47 10.24 2.15 -16.67
C GLU A 47 10.27 0.62 -16.62
N ARG A 48 10.30 -0.03 -17.79
CA ARG A 48 10.48 -1.49 -17.95
C ARG A 48 11.76 -2.03 -17.28
N ARG A 49 12.63 -1.16 -16.76
CA ARG A 49 13.92 -1.53 -16.20
C ARG A 49 13.84 -2.12 -14.78
N ARG A 50 12.80 -1.84 -13.97
CA ARG A 50 12.70 -2.36 -12.57
C ARG A 50 11.26 -2.53 -12.04
N PRO A 51 10.43 -3.41 -12.61
CA PRO A 51 9.04 -3.63 -12.15
C PRO A 51 8.95 -3.98 -10.65
N SER A 52 9.92 -4.72 -10.11
CA SER A 52 9.95 -5.09 -8.70
C SER A 52 10.15 -3.91 -7.74
N CYS A 53 10.74 -2.80 -8.20
CA CYS A 53 10.93 -1.59 -7.39
C CYS A 53 9.61 -0.84 -7.24
N HIS A 54 8.88 -0.65 -8.34
CA HIS A 54 7.55 -0.03 -8.36
C HIS A 54 6.56 -0.78 -7.50
N VAL A 55 6.51 -2.11 -7.64
CA VAL A 55 5.64 -2.95 -6.80
C VAL A 55 5.90 -2.65 -5.33
N ARG A 56 7.17 -2.68 -4.91
CA ARG A 56 7.52 -2.43 -3.52
C ARG A 56 7.13 -1.02 -3.05
N GLN A 57 7.43 0.01 -3.84
CA GLN A 57 7.16 1.40 -3.47
C GLN A 57 5.65 1.65 -3.33
N ILE A 58 4.87 1.21 -4.31
CA ILE A 58 3.41 1.37 -4.32
C ILE A 58 2.79 0.55 -3.18
N SER A 59 3.24 -0.68 -2.95
CA SER A 59 2.71 -1.49 -1.85
C SER A 59 3.02 -0.91 -0.48
N MET A 60 4.22 -0.36 -0.27
CA MET A 60 4.57 0.36 0.97
C MET A 60 3.66 1.57 1.18
N TYR A 61 3.45 2.37 0.14
CA TYR A 61 2.57 3.54 0.17
C TYR A 61 1.12 3.15 0.49
N VAL A 62 0.56 2.14 -0.22
CA VAL A 62 -0.82 1.67 -0.01
C VAL A 62 -1.01 1.08 1.39
N CYS A 63 -0.04 0.32 1.91
CA CYS A 63 -0.09 -0.18 3.29
C CYS A 63 -0.18 0.97 4.29
N HIS A 64 0.54 2.07 4.05
CA HIS A 64 0.49 3.23 4.93
C HIS A 64 -0.80 4.03 4.79
N VAL A 65 -1.17 4.41 3.56
CA VAL A 65 -2.24 5.38 3.32
C VAL A 65 -3.63 4.73 3.44
N ALA A 66 -3.82 3.57 2.79
CA ALA A 66 -5.11 2.89 2.78
C ALA A 66 -5.34 2.04 4.04
N LEU A 67 -4.30 1.35 4.52
CA LEU A 67 -4.42 0.41 5.64
C LEU A 67 -3.94 0.97 6.98
N ARG A 68 -3.46 2.22 7.01
CA ARG A 68 -2.98 2.93 8.21
C ARG A 68 -1.84 2.22 8.96
N MET A 69 -1.05 1.39 8.25
CA MET A 69 0.12 0.73 8.84
C MET A 69 1.22 1.72 9.18
N SER A 70 1.94 1.47 10.28
CA SER A 70 3.11 2.26 10.65
C SER A 70 4.31 1.98 9.73
N PHE A 71 5.19 2.96 9.53
CA PHE A 71 6.41 2.75 8.74
C PHE A 71 7.33 1.67 9.33
N SER A 72 7.31 1.48 10.65
CA SER A 72 8.09 0.45 11.32
C SER A 72 7.57 -0.95 10.98
N ASP A 73 6.26 -1.16 11.01
CA ASP A 73 5.65 -2.46 10.69
C ASP A 73 5.81 -2.81 9.21
N ILE A 74 5.62 -1.81 8.33
CA ILE A 74 5.85 -1.97 6.89
C ILE A 74 7.34 -2.28 6.65
N GLY A 75 8.25 -1.53 7.27
CA GLY A 75 9.69 -1.76 7.16
C GLY A 75 10.07 -3.18 7.55
N ALA A 76 9.62 -3.64 8.72
CA ALA A 76 9.84 -5.00 9.20
C ALA A 76 9.26 -6.05 8.23
N ALA A 77 8.05 -5.84 7.71
CA ALA A 77 7.40 -6.74 6.76
C ALA A 77 8.17 -6.88 5.42
N PHE A 78 8.82 -5.81 4.96
CA PHE A 78 9.60 -5.79 3.73
C PHE A 78 11.11 -6.05 3.94
N GLY A 79 11.56 -6.23 5.18
CA GLY A 79 13.00 -6.34 5.52
C GLY A 79 13.78 -5.06 5.21
N ARG A 80 13.20 -3.90 5.50
CA ARG A 80 13.74 -2.55 5.21
C ARG A 80 13.61 -1.63 6.42
N ASP A 81 14.42 -0.57 6.42
CA ASP A 81 14.31 0.46 7.45
C ASP A 81 13.07 1.34 7.22
N ARG A 82 12.51 1.90 8.31
CA ARG A 82 11.34 2.79 8.25
C ARG A 82 11.56 4.02 7.34
N THR A 83 12.81 4.49 7.20
CA THR A 83 13.17 5.58 6.28
C THR A 83 13.03 5.16 4.81
N THR A 84 13.23 3.87 4.49
CA THR A 84 12.99 3.34 3.14
C THR A 84 11.50 3.39 2.82
N VAL A 85 10.63 3.13 3.80
CA VAL A 85 9.17 3.27 3.64
C VAL A 85 8.79 4.72 3.41
N GLY A 86 9.32 5.64 4.23
CA GLY A 86 9.12 7.08 4.03
C GLY A 86 9.56 7.54 2.65
N HIS A 87 10.74 7.11 2.19
CA HIS A 87 11.22 7.42 0.84
C HIS A 87 10.30 6.85 -0.25
N ALA A 88 9.81 5.62 -0.10
CA ALA A 88 8.85 5.04 -1.02
C ALA A 88 7.54 5.84 -1.09
N CYS A 89 7.03 6.31 0.06
CA CYS A 89 5.83 7.15 0.08
C CYS A 89 6.04 8.46 -0.66
N HIS A 90 7.17 9.15 -0.43
CA HIS A 90 7.52 10.37 -1.17
C HIS A 90 7.60 10.13 -2.68
N VAL A 91 8.28 9.06 -3.12
CA VAL A 91 8.40 8.73 -4.55
C VAL A 91 7.05 8.46 -5.20
N VAL A 92 6.10 7.84 -4.48
CA VAL A 92 4.75 7.61 -5.00
C VAL A 92 3.97 8.92 -5.04
N GLU A 93 4.00 9.72 -3.98
CA GLU A 93 3.29 11.01 -3.89
C GLU A 93 3.73 11.98 -4.98
N ASP A 94 5.05 12.15 -5.18
CA ASP A 94 5.63 13.00 -6.22
C ASP A 94 5.19 12.58 -7.64
N ARG A 95 4.77 11.32 -7.82
CA ARG A 95 4.28 10.80 -9.10
C ARG A 95 2.78 10.87 -9.27
N ARG A 96 2.00 11.10 -8.20
CA ARG A 96 0.52 11.24 -8.29
C ARG A 96 0.11 12.53 -9.01
N ASP A 97 1.04 13.40 -9.37
CA ASP A 97 0.80 14.52 -10.31
C ASP A 97 0.42 14.03 -11.72
N ASP A 98 0.81 12.81 -12.10
CA ASP A 98 0.34 12.18 -13.35
C ASP A 98 -1.03 11.52 -13.13
N VAL A 99 -2.04 12.00 -13.87
CA VAL A 99 -3.44 11.54 -13.71
C VAL A 99 -3.59 10.04 -13.92
N ALA A 100 -2.88 9.45 -14.89
CA ALA A 100 -2.99 8.02 -15.15
C ALA A 100 -2.36 7.19 -14.03
N PHE A 101 -1.24 7.65 -13.47
CA PHE A 101 -0.62 7.04 -12.31
C PHE A 101 -1.46 7.22 -11.03
N ASP A 102 -2.08 8.37 -10.84
CA ASP A 102 -2.97 8.63 -9.71
C ASP A 102 -4.20 7.72 -9.73
N GLU A 103 -4.86 7.59 -10.88
CA GLU A 103 -5.98 6.67 -11.05
C GLU A 103 -5.57 5.22 -10.81
N PHE A 104 -4.36 4.85 -11.25
CA PHE A 104 -3.78 3.53 -11.04
C PHE A 104 -3.55 3.22 -9.55
N VAL A 105 -2.90 4.13 -8.81
CA VAL A 105 -2.66 3.98 -7.37
C VAL A 105 -4.00 3.96 -6.61
N SER A 106 -4.94 4.85 -6.98
CA SER A 106 -6.30 4.90 -6.41
C SER A 106 -7.08 3.60 -6.61
N ALA A 107 -6.87 2.89 -7.73
CA ALA A 107 -7.47 1.57 -7.94
C ALA A 107 -6.90 0.53 -6.96
N ILE A 108 -5.59 0.53 -6.73
CA ILE A 108 -4.94 -0.40 -5.80
C ILE A 108 -5.36 -0.11 -4.34
N GLU A 109 -5.42 1.16 -3.94
CA GLU A 109 -5.92 1.57 -2.61
C GLU A 109 -7.34 1.04 -2.35
N ARG A 110 -8.24 1.18 -3.32
CA ARG A 110 -9.62 0.67 -3.24
C ARG A 110 -9.66 -0.87 -3.15
N ILE A 111 -8.90 -1.57 -3.99
CA ILE A 111 -8.86 -3.04 -3.97
C ILE A 111 -8.33 -3.53 -2.61
N ALA A 112 -7.21 -2.97 -2.13
CA ALA A 112 -6.65 -3.34 -0.83
C ALA A 112 -7.66 -3.15 0.30
N THR A 113 -8.30 -1.97 0.35
CA THR A 113 -9.33 -1.65 1.35
C THR A 113 -10.48 -2.67 1.31
N ALA A 114 -11.00 -2.99 0.12
CA ALA A 114 -12.11 -3.95 -0.02
C ALA A 114 -11.73 -5.37 0.41
N VAL A 115 -10.51 -5.82 0.11
CA VAL A 115 -10.00 -7.16 0.49
C VAL A 115 -9.96 -7.32 2.01
N PHE A 116 -9.48 -6.31 2.73
CA PHE A 116 -9.34 -6.41 4.19
C PHE A 116 -10.65 -6.12 4.94
N GLN A 117 -11.51 -5.23 4.43
CA GLN A 117 -12.88 -5.04 4.97
C GLN A 117 -13.75 -6.30 4.84
N SER A 118 -13.63 -7.02 3.71
CA SER A 118 -14.38 -8.28 3.50
C SER A 118 -13.91 -9.40 4.42
N SER A 119 -12.66 -9.34 4.89
CA SER A 119 -12.09 -10.35 5.79
C SER A 119 -12.60 -10.18 7.22
N ASP A 120 -12.84 -8.94 7.68
CA ASP A 120 -13.48 -8.66 8.97
C ASP A 120 -14.94 -9.16 9.02
N LEU A 121 -15.63 -9.13 7.88
CA LEU A 121 -17.03 -9.60 7.75
C LEU A 121 -17.18 -11.13 7.84
N ILE A 122 -16.12 -11.91 7.56
CA ILE A 122 -16.17 -13.38 7.57
C ILE A 122 -15.64 -13.95 8.91
N GLY A 123 -14.86 -13.18 9.67
CA GLY A 123 -14.30 -13.60 10.96
C GLY A 123 -15.19 -13.33 12.19
N GLY A 124 -16.34 -12.65 12.04
CA GLY A 124 -17.22 -12.21 13.13
C GLY A 124 -18.22 -13.26 13.63
N GLY A 125 -17.84 -14.54 13.70
CA GLY A 125 -18.73 -15.61 14.14
C GLY A 125 -18.00 -16.88 14.60
N HIS A 126 -17.54 -16.88 15.85
CA HIS A 126 -17.75 -17.98 16.80
C HIS A 126 -17.24 -17.57 18.19
N ASP A 127 -18.16 -17.71 19.15
CA ASP A 127 -18.06 -17.78 20.61
C ASP A 127 -17.81 -16.49 21.43
#